data_AF-A0A2T1E1L3-F1
#
_entry.id   AF-A0A2T1E1L3-F1
#
_cell.length_a   1.000
_cell.length_b   1.000
_cell.length_c   1.000
_cell.angle_alpha   90.00
_cell.angle_beta   90.00
_cell.angle_gamma   90.00
#
_symmetry.space_group_name_H-M   'P 1'
#
loop_
_entity.id
_entity.type
_entity.pdbx_description
1 polymer ?
#
loop_
_entity_poly.entity_id
_entity_poly.type
_entity_poly.pdbx_seq_one_letter_code
_entity_poly.pdbx_strand_id
1 'polypeptide(L)'
;MAATLEGIKTIPTIPRQGEQYLSVNLALVSLPELVTVAQALGFKTEVVQIHQRSGTEVHALLWEGMMTEAAADFDERVDALADRIDTKAIRSVRGGWTQQTA
;
A
#
# COMPACT_ATOMS: atom_id res chain seq x y z
N MET A 1 10.70 7.55 -20.04
CA MET A 1 9.52 8.42 -19.81
C MET A 1 8.58 7.64 -18.89
N ALA A 2 8.23 8.17 -17.73
CA ALA A 2 7.23 7.55 -16.85
C ALA A 2 5.85 7.86 -17.45
N ALA A 3 5.07 6.84 -17.75
CA ALA A 3 3.70 7.02 -18.20
C ALA A 3 2.83 7.38 -16.98
N THR A 4 2.42 8.64 -16.88
CA THR A 4 1.41 9.08 -15.92
C THR A 4 0.03 8.71 -16.47
N LEU A 5 -0.77 7.97 -15.68
CA LEU A 5 -2.18 7.78 -15.98
C LEU A 5 -2.91 9.01 -15.43
N GLU A 6 -3.40 9.87 -16.34
CA GLU A 6 -4.14 11.07 -15.95
C GLU A 6 -5.35 10.70 -15.08
N GLY A 7 -5.51 11.39 -13.95
CA GLY A 7 -6.59 11.15 -13.00
C GLY A 7 -6.32 10.11 -11.90
N ILE A 8 -5.13 9.48 -11.88
CA ILE A 8 -4.76 8.52 -10.82
C ILE A 8 -3.68 9.13 -9.91
N LYS A 9 -3.92 9.10 -8.59
CA LYS A 9 -2.96 9.56 -7.59
C LYS A 9 -1.64 8.79 -7.72
N THR A 10 -0.53 9.52 -7.73
CA THR A 10 0.81 8.92 -7.68
C THR A 10 1.38 9.04 -6.27
N ILE A 11 1.85 7.93 -5.71
CA ILE A 11 2.53 7.92 -4.39
C ILE A 11 4.03 7.58 -4.54
N PRO A 12 4.89 8.06 -3.64
CA PRO A 12 6.31 7.75 -3.72
C PRO A 12 6.57 6.27 -3.42
N THR A 13 7.57 5.67 -4.08
CA THR A 13 7.98 4.29 -3.80
C THR A 13 8.41 4.09 -2.35
N ILE A 14 9.06 5.10 -1.76
CA ILE A 14 9.48 5.12 -0.36
C ILE A 14 8.71 6.27 0.33
N PRO A 15 7.91 6.01 1.38
CA PRO A 15 7.25 7.05 2.17
C PRO A 15 8.24 8.00 2.84
N ARG A 16 7.77 9.16 3.32
CA ARG A 16 8.60 10.03 4.15
C ARG A 16 8.82 9.42 5.53
N GLN A 17 9.74 9.98 6.29
CA GLN A 17 10.02 9.54 7.66
C GLN A 17 8.76 9.54 8.52
N GLY A 18 8.52 8.42 9.23
CA GLY A 18 7.35 8.24 10.09
C GLY A 18 6.05 7.90 9.35
N GLU A 19 6.04 7.96 8.01
CA GLU A 19 4.91 7.54 7.19
C GLU A 19 5.04 6.05 6.82
N GLN A 20 3.91 5.40 6.56
CA GLN A 20 3.87 4.10 5.92
C GLN A 20 2.71 4.03 4.92
N TYR A 21 2.73 3.04 4.04
CA TYR A 21 1.56 2.68 3.25
C TYR A 21 1.44 1.17 3.11
N LEU A 22 0.21 0.72 2.88
CA LEU A 22 -0.14 -0.64 2.49
C LEU A 22 -0.84 -0.58 1.15
N SER A 23 -0.33 -1.30 0.15
CA SER A 23 -0.94 -1.38 -1.17
C SER A 23 -0.81 -2.78 -1.77
N VAL A 24 -1.59 -3.06 -2.80
CA VAL A 24 -1.59 -4.36 -3.51
C VAL A 24 -1.42 -4.12 -5.01
N ASN A 25 -0.46 -4.82 -5.63
CA ASN A 25 -0.19 -4.72 -7.06
C ASN A 25 -1.31 -5.37 -7.89
N LEU A 26 -1.99 -4.58 -8.72
CA LEU A 26 -3.13 -5.03 -9.52
C LEU A 26 -2.74 -5.83 -10.77
N ALA A 27 -1.44 -5.96 -11.06
CA ALA A 27 -0.96 -6.90 -12.08
C ALA A 27 -1.01 -8.37 -11.59
N LEU A 28 -1.09 -8.59 -10.27
CA LEU A 28 -1.01 -9.91 -9.65
C LEU A 28 -2.33 -10.36 -9.02
N VAL A 29 -3.28 -9.44 -8.79
CA VAL A 29 -4.54 -9.72 -8.11
C VAL A 29 -5.70 -9.04 -8.83
N SER A 30 -6.85 -9.73 -8.87
CA SER A 30 -8.11 -9.19 -9.40
C SER A 30 -8.65 -8.06 -8.52
N LEU A 31 -8.91 -6.88 -9.11
CA LEU A 31 -9.41 -5.73 -8.37
C LEU A 31 -10.77 -5.99 -7.67
N PRO A 32 -11.79 -6.61 -8.30
CA PRO A 32 -13.05 -6.92 -7.60
C PRO A 32 -12.90 -7.84 -6.39
N GLU A 33 -12.02 -8.84 -6.49
CA GLU A 33 -11.72 -9.76 -5.38
C GLU A 33 -11.04 -9.02 -4.23
N LEU A 34 -10.00 -8.23 -4.56
CA LEU A 34 -9.29 -7.41 -3.60
C LEU A 34 -10.23 -6.43 -2.89
N VAL A 35 -11.12 -5.74 -3.62
CA VAL A 35 -12.08 -4.80 -3.04
C VAL A 35 -12.99 -5.51 -2.04
N THR A 36 -13.45 -6.71 -2.35
CA THR A 36 -14.29 -7.52 -1.45
C THR A 36 -13.53 -7.87 -0.17
N VAL A 37 -12.29 -8.36 -0.29
CA VAL A 37 -11.45 -8.72 0.86
C VAL A 37 -11.10 -7.49 1.70
N ALA A 38 -10.67 -6.39 1.06
CA ALA A 38 -10.30 -5.15 1.71
C ALA A 38 -11.46 -4.54 2.51
N GLN A 39 -12.65 -4.50 1.92
CA GLN A 39 -13.86 -4.03 2.61
C GLN A 39 -14.20 -4.89 3.83
N ALA A 40 -14.09 -6.22 3.72
CA ALA A 40 -14.33 -7.12 4.85
C ALA A 40 -13.32 -6.94 5.99
N LEU A 41 -12.12 -6.44 5.70
CA LEU A 41 -11.07 -6.12 6.68
C LEU A 41 -11.08 -4.64 7.12
N GLY A 42 -12.05 -3.85 6.65
CA GLY A 42 -12.20 -2.45 7.01
C GLY A 42 -11.19 -1.50 6.36
N PHE A 43 -10.53 -1.92 5.28
CA PHE A 43 -9.70 -1.04 4.45
C PHE A 43 -10.55 -0.29 3.43
N LYS A 44 -10.08 0.91 3.06
CA LYS A 44 -10.55 1.61 1.86
C LYS A 44 -9.63 1.27 0.70
N THR A 45 -10.15 1.26 -0.52
CA THR A 45 -9.35 1.00 -1.72
C THR A 45 -9.31 2.23 -2.61
N GLU A 46 -8.12 2.75 -2.88
CA GLU A 46 -7.89 3.82 -3.85
C GLU A 46 -6.92 3.32 -4.93
N VAL A 47 -7.21 3.52 -6.21
CA VAL A 47 -6.26 3.15 -7.27
C VAL A 47 -5.16 4.20 -7.32
N VAL A 48 -3.91 3.76 -7.26
CA VAL A 48 -2.72 4.62 -7.27
C VAL A 48 -1.67 4.12 -8.24
N GLN A 49 -0.77 5.01 -8.63
CA GLN A 49 0.44 4.67 -9.36
C GLN A 49 1.66 4.75 -8.44
N ILE A 50 2.58 3.80 -8.58
CA ILE A 50 3.87 3.80 -7.89
C ILE A 50 4.98 3.77 -8.94
N HIS A 51 5.84 4.79 -8.93
CA HIS A 51 6.98 4.89 -9.84
C HIS A 51 8.21 4.18 -9.28
N GLN A 52 8.49 2.98 -9.78
CA GLN A 52 9.71 2.24 -9.48
C GLN A 52 10.82 2.52 -10.49
N ARG A 53 12.05 2.07 -10.17
CA ARG A 53 13.17 2.09 -11.12
C ARG A 53 12.91 1.23 -12.36
N SER A 54 12.18 0.13 -12.20
CA SER A 54 11.82 -0.83 -13.26
C SER A 54 10.64 -0.36 -14.12
N GLY A 55 9.86 0.61 -13.67
CA GLY A 55 8.67 1.09 -14.38
C GLY A 55 7.58 1.61 -13.43
N THR A 56 6.44 1.96 -14.02
CA THR A 56 5.25 2.35 -13.28
C THR A 56 4.42 1.10 -12.96
N GLU A 57 4.02 0.95 -11.70
CA GLU A 57 3.07 -0.08 -11.27
C GLU A 57 1.74 0.57 -10.88
N VAL A 58 0.64 -0.15 -11.12
CA VAL A 58 -0.70 0.25 -10.68
C VAL A 58 -1.09 -0.59 -9.48
N HIS A 59 -1.41 0.08 -8.39
CA HIS A 59 -1.75 -0.54 -7.12
C HIS A 59 -3.15 -0.14 -6.67
N ALA A 60 -3.76 -0.96 -5.84
CA ALA A 60 -4.80 -0.52 -4.93
C ALA A 60 -4.16 -0.17 -3.58
N LEU A 61 -4.20 1.11 -3.22
CA LEU A 61 -3.82 1.62 -1.91
C LEU A 61 -4.90 1.27 -0.91
N LEU A 62 -4.50 0.58 0.17
CA LEU A 62 -5.38 0.14 1.25
C LEU A 62 -5.31 1.07 2.46
N TRP A 63 -4.14 1.65 2.70
CA TRP A 63 -3.88 2.58 3.79
C TRP A 63 -2.61 3.40 3.51
N GLU A 64 -2.61 4.67 3.93
CA GLU A 64 -1.46 5.59 3.90
C GLU A 64 -1.60 6.57 5.07
N GLY A 65 -0.51 6.86 5.77
CA GLY A 65 -0.54 7.79 6.90
C GLY A 65 0.69 7.67 7.81
N MET A 66 0.65 8.36 8.95
CA MET A 66 1.71 8.24 9.95
C MET A 66 1.62 6.90 10.66
N MET A 67 2.75 6.26 10.95
CA MET A 67 2.78 4.97 11.65
C MET A 67 2.05 5.01 13.01
N THR A 68 2.02 6.18 13.66
CA THR A 68 1.30 6.41 14.92
C THR A 68 -0.22 6.54 14.77
N GLU A 69 -0.72 6.74 13.55
CA GLU A 69 -2.15 6.84 13.23
C GLU A 69 -2.75 5.49 12.82
N ALA A 70 -1.92 4.47 12.63
CA ALA A 70 -2.40 3.12 12.34
C ALA A 70 -3.28 2.63 13.49
N ALA A 71 -4.40 1.97 13.14
CA ALA A 71 -5.26 1.37 14.14
C ALA A 71 -4.50 0.30 14.93
N ALA A 72 -4.91 0.05 16.19
CA ALA A 72 -4.22 -0.91 17.05
C ALA A 72 -4.23 -2.35 16.47
N ASP A 73 -5.23 -2.68 15.66
CA ASP A 73 -5.41 -3.95 14.97
C ASP A 73 -4.86 -3.94 13.53
N PHE A 74 -4.06 -2.94 13.15
CA PHE A 74 -3.57 -2.79 11.78
C PHE A 74 -2.75 -4.00 11.32
N ASP A 75 -1.81 -4.47 12.13
CA ASP A 75 -0.96 -5.61 11.79
C ASP A 75 -1.80 -6.90 11.66
N GLU A 76 -2.78 -7.13 12.54
CA GLU A 76 -3.72 -8.26 12.45
C GLU A 76 -4.53 -8.24 11.14
N ARG A 77 -4.95 -7.06 10.69
CA ARG A 77 -5.64 -6.89 9.40
C ARG A 77 -4.70 -7.13 8.21
N VAL A 78 -3.42 -6.78 8.31
CA VAL A 78 -2.42 -7.08 7.27
C VAL A 78 -2.18 -8.58 7.18
N ASP A 79 -2.08 -9.27 8.31
CA ASP A 79 -1.95 -10.73 8.34
C ASP A 79 -3.19 -11.41 7.76
N ALA A 80 -4.39 -10.97 8.15
CA ALA A 80 -5.64 -11.48 7.61
C ALA A 80 -5.82 -11.20 6.10
N LEU A 81 -5.20 -10.13 5.59
CA LEU A 81 -5.11 -9.86 4.16
C LEU A 81 -4.16 -10.86 3.48
N ALA A 82 -2.98 -11.09 4.05
CA ALA A 82 -1.97 -12.03 3.54
C ALA A 82 -2.48 -13.48 3.46
N ASP A 83 -3.42 -13.86 4.33
CA ASP A 83 -4.08 -15.18 4.28
C ASP A 83 -5.06 -15.34 3.10
N ARG A 84 -5.49 -14.24 2.47
CA ARG A 84 -6.59 -14.22 1.49
C ARG A 84 -6.18 -13.78 0.09
N ILE A 85 -5.04 -13.11 -0.06
CA ILE A 85 -4.51 -12.68 -1.36
C ILE A 85 -3.04 -13.08 -1.49
N ASP A 86 -2.53 -13.15 -2.73
CA ASP A 86 -1.12 -13.48 -2.97
C ASP A 86 -0.22 -12.46 -2.26
N THR A 87 0.59 -12.94 -1.29
CA THR A 87 1.51 -12.12 -0.51
C THR A 87 2.56 -11.42 -1.38
N LYS A 88 2.87 -11.95 -2.56
CA LYS A 88 3.76 -11.30 -3.53
C LYS A 88 3.17 -10.03 -4.13
N ALA A 89 1.84 -9.91 -4.11
CA ALA A 89 1.15 -8.71 -4.54
C ALA A 89 1.08 -7.64 -3.45
N ILE A 90 1.23 -8.02 -2.18
CA ILE A 90 1.16 -7.10 -1.05
C ILE A 90 2.45 -6.31 -0.92
N ARG A 91 2.30 -5.01 -0.73
CA ARG A 91 3.39 -4.09 -0.46
C ARG A 91 3.09 -3.27 0.79
N SER A 92 3.82 -3.56 1.86
CA SER A 92 3.85 -2.77 3.09
C SER A 92 5.20 -2.06 3.18
N VAL A 93 5.20 -0.73 3.09
CA VAL A 93 6.44 0.07 3.06
C VAL A 93 6.37 1.14 4.13
N ARG A 94 7.46 1.24 4.88
CA ARG A 94 7.66 2.24 5.93
C ARG A 94 8.77 3.19 5.50
N GLY A 95 8.59 4.48 5.77
CA GLY A 95 9.69 5.44 5.71
C GLY A 95 10.73 5.11 6.77
N GLY A 96 11.97 5.54 6.54
CA GLY A 96 13.07 5.30 7.48
C GLY A 96 12.77 5.81 8.90
N TRP A 97 13.37 5.17 9.89
CA TRP A 97 13.46 5.65 11.26
C TRP A 97 14.89 6.14 11.49
N THR A 98 15.08 7.43 11.80
CA THR A 98 16.33 7.83 12.45
C THR A 98 16.17 7.61 13.96
N GLN A 99 16.98 6.71 14.52
CA GLN A 99 17.29 6.77 15.94
C GLN A 99 17.85 8.17 16.20
N GLN A 100 17.14 9.01 16.95
CA GLN A 100 17.79 10.13 17.61
C GLN A 100 18.80 9.52 18.58
N THR A 101 20.06 9.43 18.18
CA THR A 101 21.16 9.32 19.13
C THR A 101 21.14 10.60 19.96
N ALA A 102 20.76 10.46 21.22
CA ALA A 102 20.82 11.49 22.25
C ALA A 102 22.26 11.98 22.47
#